data_AF-A0A7S3HFH6-F1
#
_entry.id   AF-A0A7S3HFH6-F1
#
_cell.length_a   1.000
_cell.length_b   1.000
_cell.length_c   1.000
_cell.angle_alpha   90.00
_cell.angle_beta   90.00
_cell.angle_gamma   90.00
#
_symmetry.space_group_name_H-M   'P 1'
#
loop_
_entity.id
_entity.type
_entity.pdbx_description
1 polymer ?
#
loop_
_entity_poly.entity_id
_entity_poly.type
_entity_poly.pdbx_seq_one_letter_code
_entity_poly.pdbx_strand_id
1 'polypeptide(L)'
;VIERADPRPASKGRWEVELRLEAGKVEIKSLKCENIKTLSKVDRAACKAWAAAEKLHKEQRTRLQDQEEQNKLSRVVEAKMSKYSITSATRQILSKLSPQDALKVLDKVDGTRVTNVNEFVAAQVKLLLDMSDSDDDDDGGGELDAKRPKT
;
A
#
# COMPACT_ATOMS: atom_id res chain seq x y z
N VAL A 1 0.62 5.93 -16.76
CA VAL A 1 0.22 5.53 -18.12
C VAL A 1 -1.24 5.90 -18.27
N ILE A 2 -1.59 6.76 -19.22
CA ILE A 2 -2.98 7.13 -19.47
C ILE A 2 -3.49 6.13 -20.50
N GLU A 3 -4.40 5.25 -20.11
CA GLU A 3 -5.05 4.32 -21.02
C GLU A 3 -6.19 5.05 -21.73
N ARG A 4 -6.07 5.21 -23.06
CA ARG A 4 -7.12 5.79 -23.92
C ARG A 4 -7.73 4.67 -24.74
N ALA A 5 -9.05 4.71 -24.94
CA ALA A 5 -9.72 3.83 -25.88
C ALA A 5 -9.22 4.12 -27.31
N ASP A 6 -8.66 3.10 -27.96
CA ASP A 6 -8.12 3.20 -29.34
C ASP A 6 -9.28 3.54 -30.31
N PRO A 7 -9.20 4.65 -31.06
CA PRO A 7 -10.24 5.04 -32.03
C PRO A 7 -10.29 4.12 -33.27
N ARG A 8 -9.38 3.13 -33.40
CA ARG A 8 -9.32 2.23 -34.56
C ARG A 8 -9.71 0.79 -34.17
N PRO A 9 -10.81 0.23 -34.70
CA PRO A 9 -11.28 -1.12 -34.38
C PRO A 9 -10.41 -2.28 -34.92
N ALA A 10 -9.23 -2.00 -35.50
CA ALA A 10 -8.45 -2.96 -36.30
C ALA A 10 -7.14 -3.48 -35.67
N SER A 11 -6.84 -3.19 -34.40
CA SER A 11 -5.55 -3.61 -33.80
C SER A 11 -5.65 -4.17 -32.38
N LYS A 12 -6.48 -5.20 -32.20
CA LYS A 12 -6.46 -6.04 -30.99
C LYS A 12 -5.02 -6.53 -30.73
N GLY A 13 -4.39 -6.09 -29.63
CA GLY A 13 -3.07 -6.56 -29.18
C GLY A 13 -1.84 -5.69 -29.52
N ARG A 14 -2.03 -4.44 -29.97
CA ARG A 14 -0.93 -3.46 -30.11
C ARG A 14 -0.94 -2.46 -28.95
N TRP A 15 0.25 -2.07 -28.51
CA TRP A 15 0.46 -1.09 -27.44
C TRP A 15 0.91 0.22 -28.10
N GLU A 16 0.27 1.34 -27.78
CA GLU A 16 0.75 2.66 -28.19
C GLU A 16 1.63 3.24 -27.07
N VAL A 17 2.80 3.75 -27.44
CA VAL A 17 3.72 4.42 -26.51
C VAL A 17 3.90 5.85 -26.98
N GLU A 18 3.56 6.79 -26.11
CA GLU A 18 3.81 8.21 -26.27
C GLU A 18 5.25 8.52 -25.83
N LEU A 19 6.10 8.91 -26.78
CA LEU A 19 7.46 9.37 -26.53
C LEU A 19 7.45 10.90 -26.49
N ARG A 20 7.80 11.45 -25.33
CA ARG A 20 7.98 12.90 -25.16
C ARG A 20 9.45 13.23 -25.41
N LEU A 21 9.71 13.95 -26.49
CA LEU A 21 11.03 14.36 -26.92
C LEU A 21 11.33 15.80 -26.44
N GLU A 22 12.59 16.20 -26.53
CA GLU A 22 12.99 17.58 -26.25
C GLU A 22 12.27 18.59 -27.16
N ALA A 23 12.17 19.84 -26.71
CA ALA A 23 11.41 20.92 -27.38
C ALA A 23 9.87 20.68 -27.49
N GLY A 24 9.30 19.85 -26.61
CA GLY A 24 7.84 19.66 -26.52
C GLY A 24 7.25 18.81 -27.65
N LYS A 25 8.09 18.16 -28.47
CA LYS A 25 7.65 17.26 -29.54
C LYS A 25 7.17 15.94 -28.94
N VAL A 26 6.01 15.48 -29.37
CA VAL A 26 5.44 14.20 -28.96
C VAL A 26 5.36 13.27 -30.17
N GLU A 27 5.89 12.06 -30.04
CA GLU A 27 5.80 11.01 -31.07
C GLU A 27 5.05 9.80 -30.50
N ILE A 28 3.98 9.37 -31.17
CA ILE A 28 3.23 8.18 -30.77
C ILE A 28 3.71 7.01 -31.66
N LYS A 29 4.29 5.99 -31.04
CA LYS A 29 4.71 4.76 -31.74
C LYS A 29 3.78 3.62 -31.36
N SER A 30 3.46 2.77 -32.34
CA SER A 30 2.72 1.52 -32.09
C SER A 30 3.69 0.35 -32.02
N LEU A 31 3.64 -0.39 -30.92
CA LEU A 31 4.41 -1.60 -30.68
C LEU A 31 3.49 -2.82 -30.79
N LYS A 32 3.92 -3.79 -31.59
CA LYS A 32 3.32 -5.11 -31.59
C LYS A 32 3.77 -5.89 -30.36
N CYS A 33 2.87 -6.65 -29.74
CA CYS A 33 3.22 -7.49 -28.60
C CYS A 33 4.28 -8.56 -28.96
N GLU A 34 4.36 -8.98 -30.23
CA GLU A 34 5.41 -9.88 -30.70
C GLU A 34 6.81 -9.26 -30.62
N ASN A 35 6.95 -7.94 -30.82
CA ASN A 35 8.23 -7.24 -30.77
C ASN A 35 8.81 -7.17 -29.34
N ILE A 36 7.94 -7.16 -28.33
CA ILE A 36 8.35 -7.24 -26.92
C ILE A 36 8.84 -8.66 -26.61
N LYS A 37 8.16 -9.68 -27.16
CA LYS A 37 8.56 -11.09 -27.01
C LYS A 37 9.85 -11.44 -27.76
N THR A 38 10.22 -10.70 -28.80
CA THR A 38 11.52 -10.90 -29.46
C THR A 38 12.67 -10.37 -28.61
N LEU A 39 12.46 -9.31 -27.83
CA LEU A 39 13.51 -8.77 -26.95
C LEU A 39 13.95 -9.79 -25.89
N SER A 40 13.00 -10.56 -25.33
CA SER A 40 13.32 -11.62 -24.35
C SER A 40 14.07 -12.82 -24.95
N LYS A 41 14.00 -13.00 -26.28
CA LYS A 41 14.75 -14.03 -27.01
C LYS A 41 16.13 -13.54 -27.44
N VAL A 42 16.25 -12.25 -27.78
CA VAL A 42 17.50 -11.64 -28.27
C VAL A 42 18.44 -11.28 -27.12
N ASP A 43 17.90 -10.71 -26.02
CA ASP A 43 18.70 -10.33 -24.86
C ASP A 43 17.96 -10.68 -23.56
N ARG A 44 18.08 -11.96 -23.19
CA ARG A 44 17.50 -12.49 -21.96
C ARG A 44 18.10 -11.82 -20.71
N ALA A 45 19.37 -11.41 -20.77
CA ALA A 45 20.05 -10.78 -19.64
C ALA A 45 19.49 -9.38 -19.38
N ALA A 46 19.34 -8.56 -20.42
CA ALA A 46 18.72 -7.24 -20.32
C ALA A 46 17.25 -7.34 -19.88
N CYS A 47 16.48 -8.28 -20.42
CA CYS A 47 15.10 -8.49 -19.96
C CYS A 47 15.01 -8.90 -18.49
N LYS A 48 15.92 -9.76 -18.01
CA LYS A 48 15.98 -10.15 -16.60
C LYS A 48 16.37 -8.99 -15.69
N ALA A 49 17.35 -8.19 -16.10
CA ALA A 49 17.77 -7.00 -15.37
C ALA A 49 16.64 -5.97 -15.27
N TRP A 50 15.94 -5.72 -16.38
CA TRP A 50 14.77 -4.84 -16.41
C TRP A 50 13.64 -5.34 -15.50
N ALA A 51 13.30 -6.62 -15.55
CA ALA A 51 12.26 -7.19 -14.70
C ALA A 51 12.62 -7.09 -13.20
N ALA A 52 13.89 -7.27 -12.83
CA ALA A 52 14.36 -7.09 -11.46
C ALA A 52 14.26 -5.63 -11.02
N ALA A 53 14.67 -4.68 -11.87
CA ALA A 53 14.53 -3.24 -11.60
C ALA A 53 13.07 -2.83 -11.46
N GLU A 54 12.18 -3.32 -12.33
CA GLU A 54 10.75 -3.02 -12.26
C GLU A 54 10.11 -3.59 -10.99
N LYS A 55 10.52 -4.78 -10.56
CA LYS A 55 10.10 -5.36 -9.28
C LYS A 55 10.51 -4.47 -8.10
N LEU A 56 11.76 -4.02 -8.06
CA LEU A 56 12.26 -3.12 -7.02
C LEU A 56 11.48 -1.80 -7.00
N HIS A 57 11.26 -1.19 -8.16
CA HIS A 57 10.47 0.04 -8.26
C HIS A 57 9.02 -0.15 -7.83
N LYS A 58 8.41 -1.30 -8.16
CA LYS A 58 7.05 -1.62 -7.70
C LYS A 58 7.00 -1.70 -6.18
N GLU A 59 7.93 -2.41 -5.54
CA GLU A 59 8.01 -2.52 -4.08
C GLU A 59 8.23 -1.14 -3.43
N GLN A 60 9.10 -0.30 -4.00
CA GLN A 60 9.29 1.07 -3.53
C GLN A 60 8.02 1.92 -3.63
N ARG A 61 7.30 1.85 -4.75
CA ARG A 61 6.02 2.57 -4.91
C ARG A 61 4.99 2.12 -3.88
N THR A 62 4.83 0.82 -3.68
CA THR A 62 3.93 0.28 -2.65
C THR A 62 4.31 0.78 -1.26
N ARG A 63 5.59 0.70 -0.89
CA ARG A 63 6.07 1.21 0.40
C ARG A 63 5.78 2.70 0.61
N LEU A 64 6.00 3.52 -0.42
CA LEU A 64 5.72 4.96 -0.34
C LEU A 64 4.23 5.23 -0.21
N GLN A 65 3.39 4.48 -0.93
CA GLN A 65 1.94 4.58 -0.81
C GLN A 65 1.47 4.20 0.61
N ASP A 66 1.95 3.08 1.15
CA ASP A 66 1.59 2.63 2.50
C ASP A 66 2.00 3.68 3.55
N GLN A 67 3.19 4.28 3.39
CA GLN A 67 3.65 5.35 4.27
C GLN A 67 2.81 6.62 4.15
N GLU A 68 2.41 7.01 2.94
CA GLU A 68 1.52 8.15 2.73
C GLU A 68 0.14 7.91 3.36
N GLU A 69 -0.40 6.69 3.23
CA GLU A 69 -1.66 6.29 3.86
C GLU A 69 -1.55 6.33 5.39
N GLN A 70 -0.47 5.81 5.98
CA GLN A 70 -0.23 5.90 7.42
C GLN A 70 -0.10 7.35 7.89
N ASN A 71 0.60 8.20 7.16
CA ASN A 71 0.73 9.62 7.47
C ASN A 71 -0.62 10.33 7.39
N LYS A 72 -1.42 10.02 6.38
CA LYS A 72 -2.78 10.56 6.21
C LYS A 72 -3.66 10.18 7.39
N LEU A 73 -3.65 8.91 7.80
CA LEU A 73 -4.39 8.43 8.96
C LEU A 73 -3.93 9.13 10.24
N SER A 74 -2.62 9.26 10.44
CA SER A 74 -2.06 9.94 11.62
C SER A 74 -2.52 11.40 11.72
N ARG A 75 -2.54 12.13 10.59
CA ARG A 75 -3.08 13.51 10.54
C ARG A 75 -4.57 13.58 10.89
N VAL A 76 -5.35 12.60 10.45
CA VAL A 76 -6.79 12.54 10.78
C VAL A 76 -6.98 12.25 12.28
N VAL A 77 -6.19 11.34 12.85
CA VAL A 77 -6.20 11.07 14.30
C VAL A 77 -5.85 12.33 15.08
N GLU A 78 -4.80 13.06 14.70
CA GLU A 78 -4.43 14.35 15.32
C GLU A 78 -5.54 15.40 15.25
N ALA A 79 -6.19 15.53 14.09
CA ALA A 79 -7.31 16.43 13.91
C ALA A 79 -8.48 16.06 14.83
N LYS A 80 -8.81 14.77 14.95
CA LYS A 80 -9.86 14.29 15.88
C LYS A 80 -9.47 14.48 17.35
N MET A 81 -8.23 14.18 17.72
CA MET A 81 -7.74 14.43 19.08
C MET A 81 -7.84 15.90 19.47
N SER A 82 -7.58 16.80 18.51
CA SER A 82 -7.74 18.24 18.68
C SER A 82 -9.21 18.63 18.82
N LYS A 83 -10.12 18.08 18.00
CA LYS A 83 -11.58 18.29 18.09
C LYS A 83 -12.12 17.95 19.49
N TYR A 84 -11.66 16.86 20.10
CA TYR A 84 -12.15 16.39 21.40
C TYR A 84 -11.40 16.95 22.61
N SER A 85 -10.46 17.87 22.40
CA SER A 85 -9.63 18.41 23.48
C SER A 85 -8.99 17.31 24.34
N ILE A 86 -8.49 16.25 23.68
CA ILE A 86 -7.88 15.11 24.37
C ILE A 86 -6.65 15.59 25.17
N THR A 87 -6.57 15.19 26.44
CA THR A 87 -5.46 15.58 27.33
C THR A 87 -4.16 14.92 26.92
N SER A 88 -3.02 15.50 27.34
CA SER A 88 -1.69 14.96 27.02
C SER A 88 -1.50 13.52 27.52
N ALA A 89 -2.06 13.17 28.68
CA ALA A 89 -1.96 11.81 29.23
C ALA A 89 -2.69 10.80 28.34
N THR A 90 -3.92 11.11 27.90
CA THR A 90 -4.69 10.24 27.00
C THR A 90 -4.03 10.14 25.61
N ARG A 91 -3.39 11.21 25.12
CA ARG A 91 -2.61 11.15 23.85
C ARG A 91 -1.45 10.16 23.92
N GLN A 92 -0.71 10.12 25.02
CA GLN A 92 0.38 9.17 25.21
C GLN A 92 -0.09 7.71 25.20
N ILE A 93 -1.30 7.46 25.70
CA ILE A 93 -1.89 6.12 25.69
C ILE A 93 -2.36 5.78 24.26
N LEU A 94 -3.02 6.71 23.58
CA LEU A 94 -3.43 6.56 22.17
C LEU A 94 -2.25 6.34 21.21
N SER A 95 -1.09 6.97 21.45
CA SER A 95 0.09 6.83 20.60
C SER A 95 0.74 5.45 20.65
N LYS A 96 0.31 4.58 21.57
CA LYS A 96 0.73 3.18 21.59
C LYS A 96 -0.02 2.32 20.58
N LEU A 97 -1.16 2.80 20.06
CA LEU A 97 -1.95 2.10 19.06
C LEU A 97 -1.53 2.47 17.64
N SER A 98 -1.87 1.59 16.69
CA SER A 98 -1.83 1.94 15.28
C SER A 98 -2.77 3.12 14.98
N PRO A 99 -2.46 3.98 13.98
CA PRO A 99 -3.35 5.07 13.58
C PRO A 99 -4.76 4.61 13.21
N GLN A 100 -4.91 3.39 12.70
CA GLN A 100 -6.21 2.81 12.33
C GLN A 100 -7.04 2.50 13.58
N ASP A 101 -6.44 1.89 14.60
CA ASP A 101 -7.16 1.51 15.82
C ASP A 101 -7.45 2.73 16.69
N ALA A 102 -6.51 3.68 16.76
CA ALA A 102 -6.76 4.98 17.37
C ALA A 102 -7.97 5.68 16.73
N LEU A 103 -8.09 5.65 15.40
CA LEU A 103 -9.23 6.24 14.70
C LEU A 103 -10.54 5.51 15.02
N LYS A 104 -10.55 4.17 15.04
CA LYS A 104 -11.74 3.38 15.43
C LYS A 104 -12.22 3.73 16.83
N VAL A 105 -11.32 3.94 17.79
CA VAL A 105 -11.67 4.36 19.15
C VAL A 105 -12.28 5.76 19.15
N LEU A 106 -11.70 6.70 18.40
CA LEU A 106 -12.20 8.08 18.29
C LEU A 106 -13.55 8.17 17.53
N ASP A 107 -13.80 7.28 16.57
CA ASP A 107 -15.08 7.19 15.85
C ASP A 107 -16.23 6.73 16.76
N LYS A 108 -15.95 5.86 17.74
CA LYS A 108 -16.95 5.45 18.73
C LYS A 108 -17.44 6.63 19.58
N VAL A 109 -16.59 7.63 19.81
CA VAL A 109 -16.94 8.85 20.56
C VAL A 109 -17.97 9.69 19.78
N ASP A 110 -17.87 9.78 18.45
CA ASP A 110 -18.87 10.50 17.63
C ASP A 110 -20.26 9.83 17.72
N GLY A 111 -20.31 8.50 17.91
CA GLY A 111 -21.55 7.73 17.93
C GLY A 111 -22.24 7.60 19.30
N THR A 112 -21.57 7.96 20.39
CA THR A 112 -22.12 7.85 21.76
C THR A 112 -22.13 9.20 22.47
N ARG A 113 -23.19 9.47 23.24
CA ARG A 113 -23.22 10.63 24.15
C ARG A 113 -22.32 10.36 25.35
N VAL A 114 -21.02 10.54 25.15
CA VAL A 114 -20.01 10.40 26.19
C VAL A 114 -19.85 11.73 26.93
N THR A 115 -20.01 11.72 28.25
CA THR A 115 -19.82 12.91 29.11
C THR A 115 -18.34 13.18 29.39
N ASN A 116 -17.54 12.12 29.57
CA ASN A 116 -16.09 12.21 29.78
C ASN A 116 -15.31 11.47 28.70
N VAL A 117 -14.98 12.18 27.62
CA VAL A 117 -14.29 11.60 26.44
C VAL A 117 -12.92 11.03 26.81
N ASN A 118 -12.16 11.70 27.68
CA ASN A 118 -10.79 11.29 28.02
C ASN A 118 -10.74 9.94 28.74
N GLU A 119 -11.67 9.72 29.67
CA GLU A 119 -11.79 8.49 30.44
C GLU A 119 -12.30 7.34 29.57
N PHE A 120 -13.32 7.59 28.74
CA PHE A 120 -13.83 6.62 27.78
C PHE A 120 -12.74 6.15 26.81
N VAL A 121 -12.00 7.09 26.21
CA VAL A 121 -10.90 6.76 25.29
C VAL A 121 -9.81 5.97 26.02
N ALA A 122 -9.40 6.39 27.22
CA ALA A 122 -8.39 5.66 27.99
C ALA A 122 -8.82 4.22 28.32
N ALA A 123 -10.09 4.01 28.68
CA ALA A 123 -10.63 2.67 28.94
C ALA A 123 -10.65 1.80 27.68
N GLN A 124 -11.08 2.36 26.54
CA GLN A 124 -11.11 1.63 25.27
C GLN A 124 -9.71 1.26 24.76
N VAL A 125 -8.72 2.15 24.94
CA VAL A 125 -7.34 1.86 24.53
C VAL A 125 -6.74 0.77 25.42
N LYS A 126 -6.97 0.81 26.74
CA LYS A 126 -6.51 -0.25 27.64
C LYS A 126 -7.08 -1.61 27.27
N LEU A 127 -8.39 -1.67 26.97
CA LEU A 127 -9.04 -2.90 26.53
C LEU A 127 -8.41 -3.48 25.26
N LEU A 128 -8.07 -2.62 24.28
CA LEU A 128 -7.42 -3.08 23.05
C LEU A 128 -5.99 -3.57 23.28
N LEU A 129 -5.22 -2.88 24.14
CA LEU A 129 -3.85 -3.29 24.46
C LEU A 129 -3.82 -4.61 25.24
N ASP A 130 -4.71 -4.79 26.22
CA ASP A 130 -4.78 -6.02 27.01
C ASP A 130 -5.20 -7.24 26.16
N MET A 131 -5.92 -7.04 25.06
CA MET A 131 -6.27 -8.11 24.11
C MET A 131 -5.13 -8.45 23.15
N SER A 132 -4.25 -7.50 22.83
CA SER A 132 -3.13 -7.72 21.89
C SER A 132 -1.93 -8.43 22.51
N ASP A 133 -1.75 -8.36 23.83
CA ASP A 133 -0.69 -9.10 24.55
C ASP A 133 -0.99 -10.61 24.73
N SER A 134 -2.09 -11.12 24.14
CA SER A 134 -2.55 -12.50 24.31
C SER A 134 -2.39 -13.40 23.07
N ASP A 135 -1.69 -12.96 22.02
CA ASP A 135 -1.53 -13.67 20.74
C ASP A 135 -0.05 -13.91 20.35
N ASP A 136 0.77 -14.48 21.25
CA ASP A 136 2.18 -14.78 20.94
C ASP A 136 2.63 -16.15 21.46
N ASP A 137 1.95 -17.22 21.05
CA ASP A 137 2.45 -18.60 21.12
C ASP A 137 1.56 -19.53 20.26
N ASP A 138 1.66 -19.52 18.92
CA ASP A 138 1.43 -20.76 18.16
C ASP A 138 1.98 -20.74 16.72
N ASP A 139 2.74 -21.80 16.46
CA ASP A 139 2.79 -22.59 15.22
C ASP A 139 3.65 -22.18 14.01
N GLY A 140 4.36 -23.19 13.51
CA GLY A 140 4.38 -23.42 12.06
C GLY A 140 5.72 -23.50 11.36
N GLY A 141 6.73 -24.14 11.95
CA GLY A 141 7.95 -24.55 11.23
C GLY A 141 7.64 -25.57 10.12
N GLY A 142 7.23 -25.09 8.95
CA GLY A 142 6.98 -25.89 7.75
C GLY A 142 8.28 -26.38 7.10
N GLU A 143 8.59 -27.66 7.33
CA GLU A 143 9.70 -28.40 6.73
C GLU A 143 9.52 -28.62 5.22
N LEU A 144 10.64 -28.61 4.50
CA LEU A 144 10.80 -28.41 3.06
C LEU A 144 10.46 -29.66 2.23
N ASP A 145 9.55 -29.49 1.26
CA ASP A 145 9.18 -30.51 0.27
C ASP A 145 10.27 -30.65 -0.82
N ALA A 146 11.04 -31.74 -0.75
CA ALA A 146 12.12 -32.08 -1.67
C ALA A 146 11.58 -32.75 -2.95
N LYS A 147 11.59 -32.00 -4.06
CA LYS A 147 11.30 -32.53 -5.41
C LYS A 147 12.33 -33.58 -5.84
N ARG A 148 11.89 -34.82 -6.03
CA ARG A 148 12.61 -35.85 -6.80
C ARG A 148 12.57 -35.55 -8.31
N PRO A 149 13.66 -35.76 -9.07
CA PRO A 149 13.63 -35.78 -10.53
C PRO A 149 13.11 -37.12 -11.06
N LYS A 150 12.30 -37.09 -12.12
CA LYS A 150 11.97 -38.28 -12.93
C LYS A 150 12.92 -38.34 -14.13
N THR A 151 13.56 -39.50 -14.25
CA THR A 151 14.28 -40.04 -15.42
C THR A 151 13.37 -40.24 -16.61
#